data_AF-A0A7V4I9X8-F1
#
_entry.id   AF-A0A7V4I9X8-F1
#
_cell.length_a   1.000
_cell.length_b   1.000
_cell.length_c   1.000
_cell.angle_alpha   90.00
_cell.angle_beta   90.00
_cell.angle_gamma   90.00
#
_symmetry.space_group_name_H-M   'P 1'
#
loop_
_entity.id
_entity.type
_entity.pdbx_description
1 polymer ?
#
loop_
_entity_poly.entity_id
_entity_poly.type
_entity_poly.pdbx_seq_one_letter_code
_entity_poly.pdbx_strand_id
1 'polypeptide(L)'
;MNLTGKIKPSLREPYIIVNTVLATVIFLVFIYSFIFSPEKDNYPVVCVHEKITGEPCVSCGLSHSFSLIVRGRIAEAQQYNIYGLRVFLFFAAQLAMRIYFSLLYVRPAVIRRNLIIYDIAGSVIIFLLAFNQFFLWLIG
;
A
#
# COMPACT_ATOMS: atom_id res chain seq x y z
N MET A 1 -37.68 8.29 4.92
CA MET A 1 -36.55 8.12 5.86
C MET A 1 -35.30 8.75 5.21
N ASN A 2 -34.76 9.82 5.79
CA ASN A 2 -33.83 10.72 5.10
C ASN A 2 -32.38 10.16 5.12
N LEU A 3 -31.94 9.55 4.01
CA LEU A 3 -30.64 8.87 3.88
C LEU A 3 -29.44 9.81 4.12
N THR A 4 -29.56 11.08 3.76
CA THR A 4 -28.52 12.10 3.89
C THR A 4 -28.18 12.44 5.35
N GLY A 5 -29.14 12.32 6.26
CA GLY A 5 -28.95 12.61 7.69
C GLY A 5 -28.11 11.56 8.44
N LYS A 6 -28.10 10.29 7.99
CA LYS A 6 -27.30 9.20 8.60
C LYS A 6 -25.87 9.08 8.02
N ILE A 7 -25.64 9.54 6.79
CA ILE A 7 -24.32 9.48 6.13
C ILE A 7 -23.32 10.47 6.77
N LYS A 8 -23.77 11.70 7.06
CA LYS A 8 -22.94 12.73 7.70
C LYS A 8 -22.33 12.32 9.06
N PRO A 9 -23.06 11.70 10.01
CA PRO A 9 -22.47 11.24 11.26
C PRO A 9 -21.56 10.02 11.07
N SER A 10 -21.81 9.13 10.10
CA SER A 10 -20.96 7.94 9.90
C SER A 10 -19.57 8.28 9.35
N LEU A 11 -19.43 9.40 8.63
CA LEU A 11 -18.13 9.91 8.12
C LEU A 11 -17.16 10.37 9.22
N ARG A 12 -17.67 10.66 10.42
CA ARG A 12 -16.84 11.08 11.57
C ARG A 12 -16.44 9.92 12.48
N GLU A 13 -16.80 8.69 12.11
CA GLU A 13 -16.44 7.54 12.92
C GLU A 13 -14.93 7.25 12.80
N PRO A 14 -14.24 6.89 13.90
CA PRO A 14 -12.80 6.67 13.91
C PRO A 14 -12.33 5.68 12.82
N TYR A 15 -13.12 4.64 12.57
CA TYR A 15 -12.83 3.64 11.54
C TYR A 15 -12.73 4.25 10.13
N ILE A 16 -13.69 5.10 9.73
CA ILE A 16 -13.68 5.77 8.43
C ILE A 16 -12.53 6.76 8.33
N ILE A 17 -12.23 7.48 9.42
CA ILE A 17 -11.11 8.42 9.47
C ILE A 17 -9.79 7.68 9.26
N VAL A 18 -9.53 6.62 10.03
CA VAL A 18 -8.32 5.79 9.88
C VAL A 18 -8.20 5.25 8.46
N ASN A 19 -9.27 4.69 7.91
CA ASN A 19 -9.22 4.14 6.56
C ASN A 19 -8.95 5.21 5.50
N THR A 20 -9.52 6.40 5.65
CA THR A 20 -9.32 7.53 4.75
C THR A 20 -7.88 8.04 4.80
N VAL A 21 -7.31 8.18 6.00
CA VAL A 21 -5.90 8.59 6.17
C VAL A 21 -4.98 7.56 5.53
N LEU A 22 -5.17 6.26 5.82
CA LEU A 22 -4.36 5.20 5.24
C LEU A 22 -4.48 5.15 3.72
N ALA A 23 -5.70 5.22 3.17
CA ALA A 23 -5.92 5.29 1.73
C ALA A 23 -5.22 6.49 1.09
N THR A 24 -5.25 7.64 1.74
CA THR A 24 -4.60 8.87 1.26
C THR A 24 -3.08 8.70 1.22
N VAL A 25 -2.48 8.19 2.29
CA VAL A 25 -1.02 7.94 2.35
C VAL A 25 -0.60 6.95 1.26
N ILE A 26 -1.33 5.85 1.09
CA ILE A 26 -1.04 4.85 0.05
C ILE A 26 -1.22 5.45 -1.34
N PHE A 27 -2.25 6.26 -1.57
CA PHE A 27 -2.46 6.94 -2.84
C PHE A 27 -1.31 7.89 -3.18
N LEU A 28 -0.77 8.61 -2.19
CA LEU A 28 0.42 9.45 -2.36
C LEU A 28 1.66 8.64 -2.77
N VAL A 29 1.81 7.39 -2.31
CA VAL A 29 2.88 6.50 -2.78
C VAL A 29 2.75 6.23 -4.28
N PHE A 30 1.53 5.96 -4.78
CA PHE A 30 1.31 5.77 -6.21
C PHE A 30 1.54 7.05 -7.02
N ILE A 31 1.09 8.20 -6.52
CA ILE A 31 1.37 9.51 -7.14
C ILE A 31 2.88 9.73 -7.23
N TYR A 32 3.62 9.47 -6.15
CA TYR A 32 5.07 9.57 -6.14
C TYR A 32 5.69 8.69 -7.24
N SER A 33 5.31 7.42 -7.33
CA SER A 33 5.81 6.50 -8.36
C SER A 33 5.43 6.93 -9.79
N PHE A 34 4.31 7.63 -9.97
CA PHE A 34 3.92 8.18 -11.27
C PHE A 34 4.76 9.40 -11.65
N ILE A 35 4.98 10.33 -10.71
CA ILE A 35 5.72 11.58 -10.95
C ILE A 35 7.22 11.31 -11.19
N PHE A 36 7.85 10.48 -10.36
CA PHE A 36 9.27 10.17 -10.48
C PHE A 36 9.47 9.03 -11.48
N SER A 37 10.29 9.29 -12.50
CA SER A 37 10.38 8.45 -13.70
C SER A 37 11.74 7.75 -13.80
N PRO A 38 11.79 6.51 -14.27
CA PRO A 38 13.03 5.76 -14.47
C PRO A 38 14.00 6.50 -15.40
N GLU A 39 13.46 7.12 -16.45
CA GLU A 39 14.23 7.72 -17.54
C GLU A 39 14.94 9.01 -17.11
N LYS A 40 14.44 9.67 -16.06
CA LYS A 40 15.07 10.86 -15.50
C LYS A 40 16.03 10.54 -14.36
N ASP A 41 16.01 9.29 -13.87
CA ASP A 41 16.73 8.78 -12.70
C ASP A 41 16.76 9.77 -11.52
N ASN A 42 15.65 10.49 -11.33
CA ASN A 42 15.57 11.63 -10.44
C ASN A 42 14.89 11.27 -9.12
N TYR A 43 15.11 10.05 -8.63
CA TYR A 43 14.51 9.55 -7.39
C TYR A 43 15.13 10.26 -6.17
N PRO A 44 14.36 11.05 -5.40
CA PRO A 44 14.91 11.77 -4.25
C PRO A 44 15.27 10.87 -3.07
N VAL A 45 14.75 9.63 -3.05
CA VAL A 45 14.97 8.67 -1.97
C VAL A 45 15.96 7.62 -2.44
N VAL A 46 17.23 7.81 -2.07
CA VAL A 46 18.30 6.84 -2.29
C VAL A 46 18.33 5.77 -1.19
N CYS A 47 18.83 4.58 -1.51
CA CYS A 47 18.96 3.50 -0.53
C CYS A 47 20.05 3.87 0.50
N VAL A 48 19.64 4.26 1.71
CA VAL A 48 20.58 4.68 2.77
C VAL A 48 21.51 3.55 3.19
N HIS A 49 21.01 2.31 3.20
CA HIS A 49 21.81 1.14 3.52
C HIS A 49 22.98 0.98 2.53
N GLU A 50 22.68 0.91 1.24
CA GLU A 50 23.68 0.82 0.17
C GLU A 50 24.69 1.98 0.22
N LYS A 51 24.23 3.20 0.55
CA LYS A 51 25.13 4.35 0.69
C LYS A 51 26.14 4.21 1.84
N ILE A 52 25.77 3.50 2.91
CA ILE A 52 26.61 3.34 4.11
C ILE A 52 27.44 2.06 4.05
N THR A 53 26.85 0.95 3.60
CA THR A 53 27.47 -0.38 3.62
C THR A 53 28.09 -0.78 2.29
N GLY A 54 27.68 -0.15 1.18
CA GLY A 54 28.05 -0.56 -0.18
C GLY A 54 27.26 -1.77 -0.70
N GLU A 55 26.42 -2.38 0.12
CA GLU A 55 25.69 -3.61 -0.21
C GLU A 55 24.19 -3.32 -0.48
N PRO A 56 23.59 -3.88 -1.54
CA PRO A 56 22.16 -3.73 -1.78
C PRO A 56 21.35 -4.52 -0.74
N CYS A 57 20.35 -3.88 -0.12
CA CYS A 57 19.37 -4.58 0.71
C CYS A 57 18.11 -4.95 -0.07
N VAL A 58 17.26 -5.77 0.53
CA VAL A 58 16.00 -6.26 -0.06
C VAL A 58 15.05 -5.12 -0.47
N SER A 59 15.22 -3.92 0.10
CA SER A 59 14.40 -2.75 -0.22
C SER A 59 15.01 -1.81 -1.28
N CYS A 60 16.29 -1.98 -1.65
CA CYS A 60 16.90 -1.14 -2.67
C CYS A 60 16.21 -1.37 -4.03
N GLY A 61 16.05 -0.31 -4.82
CA GLY A 61 15.36 -0.37 -6.11
C GLY A 61 13.82 -0.45 -6.06
N LEU A 62 13.18 -0.48 -4.88
CA LEU A 62 11.71 -0.52 -4.78
C LEU A 62 11.01 0.67 -5.45
N SER A 63 11.49 1.90 -5.18
CA SER A 63 10.93 3.12 -5.79
C SER A 63 11.00 3.08 -7.32
N HIS A 64 12.10 2.57 -7.86
CA HIS A 64 12.31 2.41 -9.30
C HIS A 64 11.40 1.32 -9.88
N SER A 65 11.32 0.18 -9.19
CA SER A 65 10.42 -0.92 -9.53
C SER A 65 8.96 -0.47 -9.57
N PHE A 66 8.48 0.28 -8.56
CA PHE A 66 7.12 0.80 -8.52
C PHE A 66 6.82 1.73 -9.69
N SER A 67 7.77 2.62 -9.98
CA SER A 67 7.66 3.58 -11.08
C SER A 67 7.57 2.89 -12.46
N LEU A 68 8.31 1.80 -12.66
CA LEU A 68 8.19 0.95 -13.84
C LEU A 68 6.85 0.18 -13.87
N ILE A 69 6.37 -0.31 -12.72
CA ILE A 69 5.10 -1.04 -12.63
C ILE A 69 3.92 -0.15 -13.03
N VAL A 70 3.83 1.08 -12.52
CA VAL A 70 2.75 2.01 -12.90
C VAL A 70 2.77 2.39 -14.38
N ARG A 71 3.90 2.20 -15.07
CA ARG A 71 4.08 2.41 -16.52
C ARG A 71 3.87 1.12 -17.35
N GLY A 72 3.52 0.01 -16.72
CA GLY A 72 3.32 -1.28 -17.38
C GLY A 72 4.61 -2.04 -17.74
N ARG A 73 5.78 -1.56 -17.32
CA ARG A 73 7.10 -2.15 -17.63
C ARG A 73 7.51 -3.18 -16.58
N ILE A 74 6.71 -4.25 -16.43
CA ILE A 74 6.84 -5.22 -15.32
C ILE A 74 8.17 -6.00 -15.36
N ALA A 75 8.59 -6.44 -16.55
CA ALA A 75 9.82 -7.22 -16.70
C ALA A 75 11.05 -6.43 -16.23
N GLU A 76 11.10 -5.15 -16.57
CA GLU A 76 12.16 -4.24 -16.14
C GLU A 76 12.05 -3.91 -14.66
N ALA A 77 10.83 -3.74 -14.15
CA ALA A 77 10.61 -3.51 -12.72
C ALA A 77 11.21 -4.61 -11.83
N GLN A 78 11.15 -5.87 -12.29
CA GLN A 78 11.71 -7.01 -11.58
C GLN A 78 13.24 -7.05 -11.60
N GLN A 79 13.89 -6.44 -12.60
CA GLN A 79 15.34 -6.30 -12.63
C GLN A 79 15.85 -5.33 -11.56
N TYR A 80 15.06 -4.29 -11.23
CA TYR A 80 15.40 -3.34 -10.16
C TYR A 80 15.12 -3.88 -8.77
N ASN A 81 14.02 -4.63 -8.61
CA ASN A 81 13.75 -5.34 -7.36
C ASN A 81 12.82 -6.53 -7.62
N ILE A 82 13.33 -7.75 -7.36
CA ILE A 82 12.59 -9.00 -7.59
C ILE A 82 11.30 -9.09 -6.74
N TYR A 83 11.23 -8.38 -5.62
CA TYR A 83 10.07 -8.32 -4.74
C TYR A 83 9.19 -7.09 -4.97
N GLY A 84 9.60 -6.17 -5.85
CA GLY A 84 8.90 -4.91 -6.09
C GLY A 84 7.45 -5.10 -6.51
N LEU A 85 7.17 -6.07 -7.39
CA LEU A 85 5.79 -6.40 -7.78
C LEU A 85 4.94 -6.89 -6.59
N ARG A 86 5.52 -7.70 -5.68
CA ARG A 86 4.79 -8.20 -4.51
C ARG A 86 4.42 -7.07 -3.55
N VAL A 87 5.37 -6.19 -3.25
CA VAL A 87 5.15 -5.03 -2.37
C VAL A 87 4.20 -4.02 -3.03
N PHE A 88 4.28 -3.83 -4.35
CA PHE A 88 3.34 -2.99 -5.08
C PHE A 88 1.90 -3.52 -4.96
N LEU A 89 1.70 -4.83 -5.17
CA LEU A 89 0.40 -5.47 -5.04
C LEU A 89 -0.15 -5.39 -3.61
N PHE A 90 0.72 -5.42 -2.58
CA PHE A 90 0.31 -5.13 -1.21
C PHE A 90 -0.32 -3.74 -1.12
N PHE A 91 0.36 -2.68 -1.55
CA PHE A 91 -0.18 -1.32 -1.48
C PHE A 91 -1.47 -1.19 -2.30
N ALA A 92 -1.53 -1.82 -3.48
CA ALA A 92 -2.72 -1.77 -4.34
C ALA A 92 -3.92 -2.46 -3.66
N ALA A 93 -3.70 -3.65 -3.08
CA ALA A 93 -4.70 -4.37 -2.33
C ALA A 93 -5.13 -3.60 -1.08
N GLN A 94 -4.20 -3.00 -0.33
CA GLN A 94 -4.52 -2.19 0.85
C GLN A 94 -5.39 -0.98 0.46
N LEU A 95 -5.05 -0.26 -0.62
CA LEU A 95 -5.87 0.87 -1.09
C LEU A 95 -7.29 0.41 -1.44
N ALA A 96 -7.42 -0.66 -2.21
CA ALA A 96 -8.72 -1.23 -2.59
C ALA A 96 -9.53 -1.66 -1.36
N MET A 97 -8.88 -2.29 -0.37
CA MET A 97 -9.50 -2.73 0.88
C MET A 97 -10.02 -1.56 1.71
N ARG A 98 -9.24 -0.48 1.88
CA ARG A 98 -9.67 0.72 2.62
C ARG A 98 -10.90 1.36 2.00
N ILE A 99 -10.97 1.42 0.67
CA ILE A 99 -12.14 1.91 -0.06
C ILE A 99 -13.32 0.96 0.13
N TYR A 100 -13.13 -0.33 -0.16
CA TYR A 100 -14.18 -1.35 -0.09
C TYR A 100 -14.82 -1.44 1.30
N PHE A 101 -14.01 -1.56 2.35
CA PHE A 101 -14.52 -1.68 3.70
C PHE A 101 -15.15 -0.39 4.23
N SER A 102 -14.66 0.79 3.83
CA SER A 102 -15.33 2.05 4.16
C SER A 102 -16.69 2.16 3.49
N LEU A 103 -16.83 1.71 2.23
CA LEU A 103 -18.11 1.65 1.53
C LEU A 103 -19.08 0.64 2.14
N LEU A 104 -18.59 -0.50 2.65
CA LEU A 104 -19.43 -1.46 3.37
C LEU A 104 -19.84 -0.95 4.75
N TYR A 105 -18.96 -0.25 5.46
CA TYR A 105 -19.19 0.23 6.81
C TYR A 105 -20.35 1.23 6.91
N VAL A 106 -20.56 2.04 5.85
CA VAL A 106 -21.69 2.98 5.78
C VAL A 106 -23.03 2.30 5.47
N ARG A 107 -23.05 1.01 5.13
CA ARG A 107 -24.29 0.27 4.83
C ARG A 107 -25.02 -0.12 6.13
N PRO A 108 -26.33 0.13 6.24
CA PRO A 108 -27.08 -0.07 7.48
C PRO A 108 -27.26 -1.55 7.86
N ALA A 109 -27.12 -2.48 6.92
CA ALA A 109 -27.36 -3.91 7.13
C ALA A 109 -26.12 -4.71 7.59
N VAL A 110 -24.96 -4.05 7.74
CA VAL A 110 -23.70 -4.75 8.01
C VAL A 110 -23.35 -4.74 9.49
N ILE A 111 -22.95 -5.91 10.01
CA ILE A 111 -22.41 -6.05 11.36
C ILE A 111 -20.99 -5.46 11.40
N ARG A 112 -20.87 -4.24 11.94
CA ARG A 112 -19.62 -3.45 11.97
C ARG A 112 -18.44 -4.18 12.62
N ARG A 113 -18.69 -4.94 13.70
CA ARG A 113 -17.65 -5.68 14.41
C ARG A 113 -16.96 -6.72 13.52
N ASN A 114 -17.75 -7.55 12.83
CA ASN A 114 -17.21 -8.60 11.96
C ASN A 114 -16.45 -7.98 10.78
N LEU A 115 -16.98 -6.88 10.24
CA LEU A 115 -16.31 -6.13 9.18
C LEU A 115 -14.91 -5.66 9.59
N ILE A 116 -14.77 -5.05 10.77
CA ILE A 116 -13.47 -4.61 11.29
C ILE A 116 -12.52 -5.79 11.49
N ILE A 117 -13.01 -6.92 12.02
CA ILE A 117 -12.18 -8.14 12.20
C ILE A 117 -11.67 -8.65 10.85
N TYR A 118 -12.54 -8.71 9.83
CA TYR A 118 -12.13 -9.16 8.49
C TYR A 118 -11.14 -8.21 7.83
N ASP A 119 -11.30 -6.90 8.01
CA ASP A 119 -10.35 -5.91 7.51
C ASP A 119 -8.97 -6.08 8.15
N ILE A 120 -8.91 -6.19 9.48
CA ILE A 120 -7.67 -6.42 10.21
C ILE A 120 -7.03 -7.73 9.78
N ALA A 121 -7.77 -8.84 9.80
CA ALA A 121 -7.25 -10.17 9.45
C ALA A 121 -6.73 -10.19 8.01
N GLY A 122 -7.50 -9.66 7.06
CA GLY A 122 -7.08 -9.55 5.66
C GLY A 122 -5.84 -8.68 5.50
N SER A 123 -5.78 -7.54 6.19
CA SER A 123 -4.62 -6.64 6.13
C SER A 123 -3.35 -7.31 6.66
N VAL A 124 -3.44 -8.03 7.79
CA VAL A 124 -2.32 -8.76 8.40
C VAL A 124 -1.86 -9.90 7.49
N ILE A 125 -2.79 -10.70 6.95
CA ILE A 125 -2.44 -11.82 6.06
C ILE A 125 -1.69 -11.30 4.82
N ILE A 126 -2.23 -10.28 4.14
CA ILE A 126 -1.60 -9.73 2.93
C ILE A 126 -0.24 -9.08 3.28
N PHE A 127 -0.11 -8.43 4.44
CA PHE A 127 1.17 -7.92 4.92
C PHE A 127 2.21 -9.03 5.09
N LEU A 128 1.87 -10.11 5.81
CA LEU A 128 2.78 -11.22 6.04
C LEU A 128 3.18 -11.91 4.73
N LEU A 129 2.24 -12.10 3.80
CA LEU A 129 2.52 -12.67 2.49
C LEU A 129 3.43 -11.79 1.64
N ALA A 130 3.23 -10.47 1.68
CA ALA A 130 3.97 -9.53 0.84
C ALA A 130 5.34 -9.16 1.40
N PHE A 131 5.55 -9.25 2.72
CA PHE A 131 6.79 -8.83 3.39
C PHE A 131 7.62 -9.99 3.99
N ASN A 132 7.22 -11.26 3.81
CA ASN A 132 7.96 -12.40 4.37
C ASN A 132 9.46 -12.39 4.03
N GLN A 133 9.85 -12.00 2.82
CA GLN A 133 11.25 -11.98 2.39
C GLN A 133 12.11 -10.98 3.18
N PHE A 134 11.52 -9.88 3.68
CA PHE A 134 12.26 -8.90 4.47
C PHE A 134 12.55 -9.45 5.86
N PHE A 135 11.62 -10.22 6.44
CA PHE A 135 11.85 -10.93 7.70
C PHE A 135 12.93 -12.00 7.55
N LEU A 136 12.90 -12.76 6.45
CA LEU A 136 13.93 -13.77 6.17
C LEU A 136 15.32 -13.15 6.06
N TRP A 137 15.45 -11.99 5.41
CA TRP A 137 16.73 -11.28 5.30
C TRP A 137 17.24 -10.68 6.62
N LEU A 138 16.35 -10.35 7.56
CA LEU A 138 16.76 -9.84 8.87
C LEU A 138 17.22 -10.95 9.83
N ILE A 139 16.76 -12.18 9.64
CA ILE A 139 16.99 -13.32 10.54
C ILE A 139 18.08 -14.26 10.01
N GLY A 140 18.30 -14.28 8.69
CA GLY A 140 19.35 -15.06 8.02
C GLY A 140 20.61 -14.25 7.80
#